data_AF-Q0CQ41-F1
#
_entry.id   AF-Q0CQ41-F1
#
_cell.length_a   1.000
_cell.length_b   1.000
_cell.length_c   1.000
_cell.angle_alpha   90.00
_cell.angle_beta   90.00
_cell.angle_gamma   90.00
#
_symmetry.space_group_name_H-M   'P 1'
#
loop_
_entity.id
_entity.type
_entity.pdbx_description
1 polymer ?
#
loop_
_entity_poly.entity_id
_entity_poly.type
_entity_poly.pdbx_seq_one_letter_code
_entity_poly.pdbx_strand_id
1 'polypeptide(L)'
;MTGAKRLLILDGHSSHLTAEFDDFCKQNAIICLCMPAHTSHLLQPLDVGVFGPLKEAYGKLLEDLMAAGNNHIDKEDFLSLYPDAHKQIFTSANICSGFRGAGLKPLDPEHVLSKLTFQLRTPTTPLVEGSVSSAFQTPQNTRQLNRKVRSLQNSLNRKRQLSSSPIAHIQHLEKAAQMAMQTTLLLQQEIRAIRAENGRQRQKKARRRAEIGNDRLLNVQEGENRVQQLDTQLNEQPAESTLAPRRRAPQRCSGCGTIGTYNSKLP
;
A
#
# COMPACT_ATOMS: atom_id res chain seq x y z
N MET A 1 7.77 -22.58 -24.00
CA MET A 1 8.79 -21.56 -24.33
C MET A 1 8.10 -20.20 -24.25
N THR A 2 8.45 -19.36 -23.27
CA THR A 2 7.83 -18.03 -23.08
C THR A 2 8.93 -17.01 -22.85
N GLY A 3 8.94 -15.92 -23.65
CA GLY A 3 9.73 -14.70 -23.36
C GLY A 3 11.15 -14.61 -23.94
N ALA A 4 11.34 -14.79 -25.26
CA ALA A 4 12.65 -14.59 -25.89
C ALA A 4 13.14 -13.13 -25.88
N LYS A 5 12.22 -12.16 -25.80
CA LYS A 5 12.51 -10.73 -25.66
C LYS A 5 11.55 -10.08 -24.66
N ARG A 6 12.00 -9.04 -23.97
CA ARG A 6 11.19 -8.23 -23.04
C ARG A 6 11.02 -6.83 -23.62
N LEU A 7 9.84 -6.22 -23.46
CA LEU A 7 9.62 -4.82 -23.83
C LEU A 7 9.60 -3.98 -22.56
N LEU A 8 10.45 -2.96 -22.51
CA LEU A 8 10.52 -1.98 -21.44
C LEU A 8 10.04 -0.63 -21.97
N ILE A 9 8.99 -0.10 -21.35
CA ILE A 9 8.39 1.19 -21.73
C ILE A 9 8.87 2.23 -20.73
N LEU A 10 9.48 3.30 -21.23
CA LEU A 10 10.15 4.32 -20.44
C LEU A 10 9.50 5.68 -20.67
N ASP A 11 9.46 6.52 -19.64
CA ASP A 11 9.27 7.93 -19.87
C ASP A 11 10.51 8.51 -20.57
N GLY A 12 10.33 9.58 -21.34
CA GLY A 12 11.42 10.20 -22.10
C GLY A 12 12.44 10.95 -21.23
N HIS A 13 12.57 10.63 -19.94
CA HIS A 13 13.47 11.33 -19.04
C HIS A 13 14.93 10.99 -19.37
N SER A 14 15.80 12.00 -19.42
CA SER A 14 17.18 11.90 -19.91
C SER A 14 18.05 10.92 -19.11
N SER A 15 17.70 10.64 -17.86
CA SER A 15 18.39 9.63 -17.03
C SER A 15 18.28 8.20 -17.56
N HIS A 16 17.33 7.91 -18.44
CA HIS A 16 17.11 6.57 -19.00
C HIS A 16 17.81 6.34 -20.35
N LEU A 17 18.58 7.32 -20.84
CA LEU A 17 19.13 7.33 -22.20
C LEU A 17 20.66 7.42 -22.21
N THR A 18 21.32 6.58 -21.41
CA THR A 18 22.78 6.42 -21.45
C THR A 18 23.18 5.29 -22.39
N ALA A 19 24.38 5.37 -22.97
CA ALA A 19 24.92 4.30 -23.82
C ALA A 19 25.06 2.98 -23.06
N GLU A 20 25.49 3.05 -21.79
CA GLU A 20 25.62 1.91 -20.89
C GLU A 20 24.27 1.20 -20.66
N PHE A 21 23.18 1.97 -20.51
CA PHE A 21 21.84 1.41 -20.36
C PHE A 21 21.37 0.72 -21.64
N ASP A 22 21.62 1.31 -22.81
CA ASP A 22 21.26 0.72 -24.10
C ASP A 22 22.03 -0.59 -24.36
N ASP A 23 23.32 -0.61 -24.06
CA ASP A 23 24.14 -1.84 -24.17
C ASP A 23 23.65 -2.92 -23.20
N PHE A 24 23.26 -2.55 -21.98
CA PHE A 24 22.61 -3.47 -21.04
C PHE A 24 21.27 -4.00 -21.57
N CYS A 25 20.40 -3.15 -22.13
CA CYS A 25 19.13 -3.55 -22.77
C CYS A 25 19.41 -4.62 -23.86
N LYS A 26 20.37 -4.35 -24.75
CA LYS A 26 20.73 -5.25 -25.88
C LYS A 26 21.24 -6.60 -25.40
N GLN A 27 22.20 -6.62 -24.47
CA GLN A 27 22.79 -7.85 -23.93
C GLN A 27 21.75 -8.75 -23.25
N ASN A 28 20.69 -8.17 -22.69
CA ASN A 28 19.64 -8.89 -21.96
C ASN A 28 18.36 -9.13 -22.79
N ALA A 29 18.40 -8.90 -24.11
CA ALA A 29 17.26 -9.01 -25.02
C ALA A 29 16.03 -8.19 -24.58
N ILE A 30 16.28 -6.99 -24.04
CA ILE A 30 15.27 -6.01 -23.67
C ILE A 30 15.16 -4.98 -24.80
N ILE A 31 13.97 -4.83 -25.35
CA ILE A 31 13.61 -3.77 -26.28
C ILE A 31 13.13 -2.59 -25.46
N CYS A 32 13.80 -1.46 -25.58
CA CYS A 32 13.52 -0.25 -24.81
C CYS A 32 12.71 0.70 -25.73
N LEU A 33 11.51 1.14 -25.29
CA LEU A 33 10.58 2.01 -26.03
C LEU A 33 10.26 3.26 -25.19
N CYS A 34 10.64 4.42 -25.69
CA CYS A 34 10.36 5.69 -25.02
C CYS A 34 9.01 6.26 -25.46
N MET A 35 8.21 6.69 -24.49
CA MET A 35 6.95 7.39 -24.75
C MET A 35 7.22 8.82 -25.26
N PRO A 36 6.34 9.38 -26.11
CA PRO A 36 6.40 10.80 -26.47
C PRO A 36 6.34 11.70 -25.23
N ALA A 37 6.95 12.88 -25.32
CA ALA A 37 6.94 13.84 -24.22
C ALA A 37 5.52 14.16 -23.73
N HIS A 38 5.36 14.31 -22.42
CA HIS A 38 4.09 14.64 -21.76
C HIS A 38 2.94 13.65 -21.96
N THR A 39 3.20 12.40 -22.39
CA THR A 39 2.15 11.38 -22.59
C THR A 39 2.08 10.30 -21.51
N SER A 40 2.87 10.40 -20.43
CA SER A 40 2.86 9.42 -19.33
C SER A 40 1.45 9.14 -18.77
N HIS A 41 0.66 10.19 -18.55
CA HIS A 41 -0.73 10.09 -18.08
C HIS A 41 -1.68 9.32 -19.02
N LEU A 42 -1.26 9.04 -20.26
CA LEU A 42 -2.02 8.29 -21.27
C LEU A 42 -1.44 6.92 -21.53
N LEU A 43 -0.11 6.83 -21.63
CA LEU A 43 0.60 5.65 -22.14
C LEU A 43 1.32 4.85 -21.05
N GLN A 44 1.52 5.41 -19.85
CA GLN A 44 2.25 4.75 -18.77
C GLN A 44 1.29 3.92 -17.92
N PRO A 45 1.34 2.57 -17.96
CA PRO A 45 0.38 1.72 -17.24
C PRO A 45 0.32 2.00 -15.74
N LEU A 46 1.45 2.36 -15.15
CA LEU A 46 1.54 2.70 -13.73
C LEU A 46 0.76 3.97 -13.40
N ASP A 47 0.90 5.03 -14.20
CA ASP A 47 0.13 6.27 -13.99
C ASP A 47 -1.35 6.06 -14.24
N VAL A 48 -1.70 5.32 -15.31
CA VAL A 48 -3.09 5.13 -15.73
C VAL A 48 -3.89 4.26 -14.75
N GLY A 49 -3.27 3.23 -14.18
CA GLY A 49 -4.03 2.20 -13.44
C GLY A 49 -3.55 1.84 -12.04
N VAL A 50 -2.36 2.28 -11.61
CA VAL A 50 -1.74 1.76 -10.38
C VAL A 50 -1.47 2.86 -9.36
N PHE A 51 -0.87 3.98 -9.76
CA PHE A 51 -0.44 5.02 -8.83
C PHE A 51 -1.58 5.80 -8.18
N GLY A 52 -2.69 6.01 -8.89
CA GLY A 52 -3.91 6.59 -8.29
C GLY A 52 -4.41 5.74 -7.11
N PRO A 53 -4.80 4.48 -7.36
CA PRO A 53 -5.21 3.56 -6.30
C PRO A 53 -4.17 3.35 -5.19
N LEU A 54 -2.87 3.36 -5.53
CA LEU A 54 -1.78 3.27 -4.55
C LEU A 54 -1.77 4.45 -3.59
N LYS A 55 -1.95 5.68 -4.09
CA LYS A 55 -2.04 6.90 -3.27
C LYS A 55 -3.26 6.85 -2.36
N GLU A 56 -4.41 6.37 -2.86
CA GLU A 56 -5.62 6.21 -2.07
C GLU A 56 -5.45 5.19 -0.95
N ALA A 57 -4.92 4.00 -1.26
CA ALA A 57 -4.67 2.95 -0.28
C ALA A 57 -3.68 3.40 0.80
N TYR A 58 -2.58 4.04 0.39
CA TYR A 58 -1.61 4.60 1.31
C TYR A 58 -2.21 5.75 2.15
N GLY A 59 -3.01 6.62 1.54
CA GLY A 59 -3.72 7.69 2.23
C GLY A 59 -4.64 7.15 3.33
N LYS A 60 -5.35 6.07 3.08
CA LYS A 60 -6.19 5.40 4.09
C LYS A 60 -5.37 4.86 5.28
N LEU A 61 -4.21 4.24 5.00
CA LEU A 61 -3.32 3.78 6.07
C LEU A 61 -2.78 4.96 6.91
N LEU A 62 -2.53 6.11 6.28
CA LEU A 62 -2.17 7.33 7.00
C LEU A 62 -3.32 7.89 7.84
N GLU A 63 -4.54 7.88 7.32
CA GLU A 63 -5.74 8.31 8.07
C GLU A 63 -5.94 7.47 9.33
N ASP A 64 -5.79 6.15 9.24
CA ASP A 64 -5.87 5.24 10.39
C ASP A 64 -4.76 5.55 11.43
N LEU A 65 -3.54 5.84 10.96
CA LEU A 65 -2.41 6.20 11.81
C LEU A 65 -2.62 7.56 12.50
N MET A 66 -3.17 8.54 11.77
CA MET A 66 -3.53 9.85 12.34
C MET A 66 -4.67 9.73 13.35
N ALA A 67 -5.70 8.94 13.06
CA ALA A 67 -6.80 8.65 13.98
C ALA A 67 -6.32 7.97 15.28
N ALA A 68 -5.24 7.19 15.22
CA ALA A 68 -4.58 6.62 16.40
C ALA A 68 -3.76 7.64 17.23
N GLY A 69 -3.75 8.91 16.85
CA GLY A 69 -3.10 10.01 17.57
C GLY A 69 -1.69 10.36 17.06
N ASN A 70 -1.29 9.86 15.89
CA ASN A 70 0.01 10.17 15.32
C ASN A 70 -0.08 11.33 14.31
N ASN A 71 0.15 12.55 14.80
CA ASN A 71 0.00 13.78 14.01
C ASN A 71 1.24 14.13 13.16
N HIS A 72 2.26 13.27 13.16
CA HIS A 72 3.48 13.47 12.39
C HIS A 72 3.85 12.18 11.68
N ILE A 73 3.99 12.27 10.36
CA ILE A 73 4.37 11.17 9.48
C ILE A 73 5.80 11.43 9.02
N ASP A 74 6.73 10.55 9.37
CA ASP A 74 8.11 10.65 8.91
C ASP A 74 8.46 9.57 7.88
N LYS A 75 9.72 9.56 7.42
CA LYS A 75 10.21 8.61 6.41
C LYS A 75 10.10 7.15 6.88
N GLU A 76 10.24 6.88 8.17
CA GLU A 76 10.11 5.52 8.70
C GLU A 76 8.65 5.05 8.61
N ASP A 77 7.69 5.96 8.85
CA ASP A 77 6.27 5.65 8.72
C ASP A 77 5.93 5.30 7.27
N PHE A 78 6.45 6.05 6.30
CA PHE A 78 6.33 5.72 4.87
C PHE A 78 6.87 4.32 4.57
N LEU A 79 8.10 4.02 5.00
CA LEU A 79 8.73 2.71 4.77
C LEU A 79 7.96 1.57 5.45
N SER A 80 7.29 1.84 6.57
CA SER A 80 6.48 0.82 7.25
C SER A 80 5.12 0.57 6.58
N LEU A 81 4.47 1.61 6.06
CA LEU A 81 3.11 1.52 5.52
C LEU A 81 3.08 1.20 4.02
N TYR A 82 4.08 1.66 3.27
CA TYR A 82 4.15 1.47 1.82
C TYR A 82 4.07 -0.01 1.39
N PRO A 83 4.75 -0.97 2.04
CA PRO A 83 4.66 -2.38 1.65
C PRO A 83 3.23 -2.93 1.68
N ASP A 84 2.41 -2.49 2.63
CA ASP A 84 1.04 -2.96 2.77
C ASP A 84 0.14 -2.35 1.68
N ALA A 85 0.24 -1.04 1.44
CA ALA A 85 -0.43 -0.38 0.31
C ALA A 85 0.00 -0.97 -1.04
N HIS A 86 1.30 -1.24 -1.20
CA HIS A 86 1.86 -1.85 -2.41
C HIS A 86 1.28 -3.25 -2.64
N LYS A 87 1.27 -4.13 -1.63
CA LYS A 87 0.68 -5.47 -1.76
C LYS A 87 -0.82 -5.42 -2.10
N GLN A 88 -1.54 -4.45 -1.56
CA GLN A 88 -2.97 -4.28 -1.82
C GLN A 88 -3.23 -3.88 -3.28
N ILE A 89 -2.37 -3.04 -3.87
CA ILE A 89 -2.65 -2.42 -5.18
C ILE A 89 -1.92 -3.09 -6.34
N PHE A 90 -0.71 -3.62 -6.15
CA PHE A 90 0.05 -4.32 -7.21
C PHE A 90 -0.46 -5.75 -7.44
N THR A 91 -1.75 -5.88 -7.69
CA THR A 91 -2.42 -7.12 -8.08
C THR A 91 -2.36 -7.32 -9.58
N SER A 92 -2.43 -8.57 -10.04
CA SER A 92 -2.50 -8.86 -11.48
C SER A 92 -3.67 -8.13 -12.17
N ALA A 93 -4.80 -7.97 -11.48
CA ALA A 93 -5.97 -7.29 -12.02
C ALA A 93 -5.69 -5.81 -12.30
N ASN A 94 -5.10 -5.09 -11.34
CA ASN A 94 -4.77 -3.67 -11.48
C ASN A 94 -3.66 -3.46 -12.51
N ILE A 95 -2.63 -4.32 -12.52
CA ILE A 95 -1.57 -4.27 -13.53
C ILE A 95 -2.15 -4.46 -14.93
N CYS A 96 -2.93 -5.52 -15.15
CA CYS A 96 -3.59 -5.75 -16.45
C CYS A 96 -4.54 -4.62 -16.82
N SER A 97 -5.26 -4.03 -15.86
CA SER A 97 -6.12 -2.87 -16.08
C SER A 97 -5.31 -1.65 -16.53
N GLY A 98 -4.16 -1.37 -15.89
CA GLY A 98 -3.26 -0.29 -16.29
C GLY A 98 -2.75 -0.45 -17.72
N PHE A 99 -2.33 -1.66 -18.11
CA PHE A 99 -1.91 -1.95 -19.48
C PHE A 99 -3.05 -1.81 -20.51
N ARG A 100 -4.27 -2.20 -20.12
CA ARG A 100 -5.46 -2.03 -20.97
C ARG A 100 -5.83 -0.55 -21.11
N GLY A 101 -5.84 0.20 -20.02
CA GLY A 101 -6.16 1.62 -20.01
C GLY A 101 -5.13 2.49 -20.77
N ALA A 102 -3.88 2.02 -20.84
CA ALA A 102 -2.82 2.62 -21.66
C ALA A 102 -2.88 2.17 -23.14
N GLY A 103 -3.82 1.31 -23.52
CA GLY A 103 -3.95 0.81 -24.89
C GLY A 103 -2.80 -0.11 -25.34
N LEU A 104 -2.03 -0.68 -24.41
CA LEU A 104 -0.83 -1.47 -24.72
C LEU A 104 -1.10 -2.98 -24.73
N LYS A 105 -2.01 -3.45 -23.87
CA LYS A 105 -2.41 -4.87 -23.83
C LYS A 105 -3.91 -5.04 -23.48
N PRO A 106 -4.74 -5.50 -24.43
CA PRO A 106 -4.46 -5.64 -25.87
C PRO A 106 -4.05 -4.28 -26.49
N LEU A 107 -3.35 -4.32 -27.61
CA LEU A 107 -2.96 -3.10 -28.33
C LEU A 107 -4.23 -2.44 -28.89
N ASP A 108 -4.53 -1.24 -28.43
CA ASP A 108 -5.71 -0.46 -28.80
C ASP A 108 -5.36 1.04 -28.88
N PRO A 109 -4.91 1.52 -30.06
CA PRO A 109 -4.56 2.92 -30.25
C PRO A 109 -5.74 3.87 -30.11
N GLU A 110 -6.94 3.47 -30.54
CA GLU A 110 -8.15 4.31 -30.53
C GLU A 110 -8.58 4.66 -29.10
N HIS A 111 -8.40 3.72 -28.16
CA HIS A 111 -8.64 3.98 -26.74
C HIS A 111 -7.79 5.13 -26.19
N VAL A 112 -6.56 5.31 -26.70
CA VAL A 112 -5.67 6.40 -26.29
C VAL A 112 -5.99 7.67 -27.07
N LEU A 113 -6.17 7.56 -28.39
CA LEU A 113 -6.43 8.72 -29.26
C LEU A 113 -7.73 9.45 -28.91
N SER A 114 -8.78 8.72 -28.53
CA SER A 114 -10.04 9.32 -28.06
C SER A 114 -9.89 10.21 -26.82
N LYS A 115 -8.87 9.97 -25.98
CA LYS A 115 -8.59 10.79 -24.77
C LYS A 115 -7.89 12.11 -25.09
N LEU A 116 -7.35 12.28 -26.30
CA LEU A 116 -6.67 13.52 -26.73
C LEU A 116 -7.65 14.65 -27.09
N THR A 117 -8.90 14.58 -26.63
CA THR A 117 -9.91 15.60 -26.91
C THR A 117 -9.55 16.90 -26.19
N PHE A 118 -9.18 17.93 -26.94
CA PHE A 118 -8.92 19.29 -26.44
C PHE A 118 -10.21 19.92 -25.87
N GLN A 119 -10.47 19.73 -24.57
CA GLN A 119 -11.59 20.38 -23.89
C GLN A 119 -11.09 21.56 -23.05
N LEU A 120 -11.42 22.78 -23.49
CA LEU A 120 -11.36 23.99 -22.66
C LEU A 120 -12.40 23.84 -21.53
N ARG A 121 -11.97 23.48 -20.31
CA ARG A 121 -12.88 23.37 -19.16
C ARG A 121 -13.06 24.74 -18.49
N THR A 122 -14.30 25.21 -18.42
CA THR A 122 -14.75 26.27 -17.51
C THR A 122 -15.19 25.64 -16.16
N PRO A 123 -14.89 26.23 -15.00
CA PRO A 123 -15.24 25.64 -13.70
C PRO A 123 -16.73 25.83 -13.39
N THR A 124 -17.39 24.80 -12.85
CA THR A 124 -18.74 24.89 -12.26
C THR A 124 -18.66 24.92 -10.74
N THR A 125 -19.47 25.80 -10.14
CA THR A 125 -19.58 26.15 -8.72
C THR A 125 -20.28 25.07 -7.88
N PRO A 126 -19.88 24.83 -6.62
CA PRO A 126 -20.52 23.85 -5.73
C PRO A 126 -21.82 24.36 -5.07
N LEU A 127 -22.76 23.43 -4.87
CA LEU A 127 -24.05 23.59 -4.21
C LEU A 127 -23.90 23.48 -2.68
N VAL A 128 -24.62 24.33 -1.93
CA VAL A 128 -24.66 24.38 -0.47
C VAL A 128 -25.81 23.51 0.06
N GLU A 129 -25.51 22.58 0.96
CA GLU A 129 -26.52 21.74 1.63
C GLU A 129 -27.07 22.40 2.91
N GLY A 130 -28.40 22.37 3.04
CA GLY A 130 -29.17 22.97 4.14
C GLY A 130 -29.26 22.10 5.39
N SER A 131 -29.34 22.78 6.54
CA SER A 131 -29.37 22.23 7.89
C SER A 131 -30.75 21.67 8.28
N VAL A 132 -30.80 20.46 8.85
CA VAL A 132 -32.03 19.84 9.39
C VAL A 132 -32.16 20.04 10.90
N SER A 133 -33.36 20.52 11.28
CA SER A 133 -33.81 20.85 12.63
C SER A 133 -33.79 19.65 13.60
N SER A 134 -33.16 19.85 14.76
CA SER A 134 -32.98 18.83 15.80
C SER A 134 -34.00 19.01 16.94
N ALA A 135 -35.22 18.48 16.78
CA ALA A 135 -36.27 18.56 17.81
C ALA A 135 -36.26 17.40 18.84
N PHE A 136 -35.40 16.39 18.70
CA PHE A 136 -35.38 15.24 19.63
C PHE A 136 -33.96 14.81 19.97
N GLN A 137 -33.33 15.54 20.89
CA GLN A 137 -31.98 15.23 21.36
C GLN A 137 -31.99 14.24 22.52
N THR A 138 -31.30 13.12 22.29
CA THR A 138 -30.92 12.14 23.30
C THR A 138 -29.99 12.80 24.32
N PRO A 139 -30.16 12.54 25.64
CA PRO A 139 -29.27 13.09 26.66
C PRO A 139 -27.82 12.70 26.39
N GLN A 140 -26.93 13.68 26.23
CA GLN A 140 -25.52 13.43 25.89
C GLN A 140 -24.61 13.36 27.12
N ASN A 141 -25.14 13.62 28.31
CA ASN A 141 -24.35 13.58 29.54
C ASN A 141 -25.19 13.14 30.75
N THR A 142 -24.47 12.72 31.79
CA THR A 142 -25.04 12.22 33.04
C THR A 142 -25.96 13.23 33.72
N ARG A 143 -25.70 14.54 33.58
CA ARG A 143 -26.57 15.60 34.13
C ARG A 143 -27.92 15.67 33.41
N GLN A 144 -27.93 15.61 32.07
CA GLN A 144 -29.16 15.58 31.27
C GLN A 144 -29.96 14.30 31.52
N LEU A 145 -29.27 13.15 31.63
CA LEU A 145 -29.88 11.88 32.01
C LEU A 145 -30.52 11.97 33.40
N ASN A 146 -29.77 12.45 34.40
CA ASN A 146 -30.26 12.61 35.78
C ASN A 146 -31.46 13.57 35.87
N ARG A 147 -31.51 14.63 35.05
CA ARG A 147 -32.69 15.51 34.96
C ARG A 147 -33.91 14.76 34.44
N LYS A 148 -33.78 13.99 33.37
CA LYS A 148 -34.89 13.19 32.82
C LYS A 148 -35.34 12.12 33.82
N VAL A 149 -34.40 11.41 34.45
CA VAL A 149 -34.67 10.38 35.48
C VAL A 149 -35.39 10.99 36.70
N ARG A 150 -34.93 12.13 37.22
CA ARG A 150 -35.58 12.82 38.36
C ARG A 150 -36.96 13.34 38.00
N SER A 151 -37.14 13.89 36.79
CA SER A 151 -38.45 14.31 36.30
C SER A 151 -39.45 13.15 36.28
N LEU A 152 -38.98 11.96 35.89
CA LEU A 152 -39.77 10.74 35.87
C LEU A 152 -40.11 10.22 37.26
N GLN A 153 -39.13 10.12 38.14
CA GLN A 153 -39.34 9.73 39.53
C GLN A 153 -40.35 10.66 40.22
N ASN A 154 -40.23 11.97 40.00
CA ASN A 154 -41.14 12.96 40.56
C ASN A 154 -42.56 12.89 39.98
N SER A 155 -42.73 12.38 38.76
CA SER A 155 -44.04 12.22 38.11
C SER A 155 -44.72 10.93 38.57
N LEU A 156 -43.96 9.84 38.67
CA LEU A 156 -44.41 8.54 39.20
C LEU A 156 -44.80 8.64 40.69
N ASN A 157 -43.98 9.28 41.52
CA ASN A 157 -44.23 9.42 42.97
C ASN A 157 -45.46 10.29 43.29
N ARG A 158 -45.85 11.20 42.39
CA ARG A 158 -47.00 12.11 42.58
C ARG A 158 -48.30 11.60 41.96
N LYS A 159 -48.32 10.36 41.43
CA LYS A 159 -49.47 9.75 40.72
C LYS A 159 -50.09 10.68 39.65
N ARG A 160 -49.29 11.56 39.05
CA ARG A 160 -49.75 12.42 37.94
C ARG A 160 -49.74 11.60 36.66
N GLN A 161 -50.72 11.84 35.79
CA GLN A 161 -50.73 11.33 34.41
C GLN A 161 -49.37 11.68 33.77
N LEU A 162 -48.58 10.66 33.44
CA LEU A 162 -47.36 10.86 32.66
C LEU A 162 -47.76 11.35 31.27
N SER A 163 -47.01 12.30 30.72
CA SER A 163 -47.25 12.76 29.34
C SER A 163 -47.01 11.67 28.29
N SER A 164 -46.39 10.54 28.66
CA SER A 164 -46.20 9.34 27.84
C SER A 164 -46.19 8.05 28.70
N SER A 165 -46.46 6.90 28.07
CA SER A 165 -46.58 5.60 28.74
C SER A 165 -45.33 5.25 29.59
N PRO A 166 -45.47 4.65 30.79
CA PRO A 166 -44.36 4.10 31.57
C PRO A 166 -43.43 3.17 30.77
N ILE A 167 -43.99 2.43 29.80
CA ILE A 167 -43.25 1.53 28.90
C ILE A 167 -42.27 2.32 28.02
N ALA A 168 -42.68 3.48 27.51
CA ALA A 168 -41.81 4.33 26.68
C ALA A 168 -40.59 4.83 27.46
N HIS A 169 -40.75 5.10 28.76
CA HIS A 169 -39.64 5.51 29.62
C HIS A 169 -38.64 4.39 29.89
N ILE A 170 -39.13 3.16 30.09
CA ILE A 170 -38.26 1.98 30.24
C ILE A 170 -37.48 1.75 28.94
N GLN A 171 -38.15 1.82 27.78
CA GLN A 171 -37.49 1.70 26.47
C GLN A 171 -36.43 2.80 26.24
N HIS A 172 -36.68 4.03 26.71
CA HIS A 172 -35.69 5.10 26.66
C HIS A 172 -34.47 4.83 27.55
N LEU A 173 -34.66 4.26 28.74
CA LEU A 173 -33.56 3.88 29.63
C LEU A 173 -32.76 2.71 29.06
N GLU A 174 -33.43 1.70 28.50
CA GLU A 174 -32.80 0.58 27.82
C GLU A 174 -31.95 1.07 26.64
N LYS A 175 -32.50 1.93 25.78
CA LYS A 175 -31.77 2.50 24.63
C LYS A 175 -30.58 3.35 25.09
N ALA A 176 -30.73 4.11 26.17
CA ALA A 176 -29.62 4.88 26.74
C ALA A 176 -28.50 3.97 27.29
N ALA A 177 -28.85 2.86 27.94
CA ALA A 177 -27.88 1.88 28.42
C ALA A 177 -27.16 1.17 27.26
N GLN A 178 -27.90 0.75 26.23
CA GLN A 178 -27.32 0.15 25.01
C GLN A 178 -26.33 1.09 24.33
N MET A 179 -26.69 2.36 24.16
CA MET A 179 -25.77 3.36 23.61
C MET A 179 -24.54 3.56 24.50
N ALA A 180 -24.70 3.66 25.82
CA ALA A 180 -23.56 3.80 26.74
C ALA A 180 -22.60 2.60 26.66
N MET A 181 -23.12 1.38 26.51
CA MET A 181 -22.30 0.18 26.31
C MET A 181 -21.57 0.21 24.97
N GLN A 182 -22.24 0.56 23.87
CA GLN A 182 -21.62 0.72 22.56
C GLN A 182 -20.51 1.77 22.57
N THR A 183 -20.76 2.94 23.16
CA THR A 183 -19.73 3.98 23.31
C THR A 183 -18.55 3.48 24.12
N THR A 184 -18.78 2.72 25.19
CA THR A 184 -17.70 2.14 26.00
C THR A 184 -16.84 1.16 25.19
N LEU A 185 -17.44 0.35 24.32
CA LEU A 185 -16.71 -0.55 23.43
C LEU A 185 -15.84 0.23 22.42
N LEU A 186 -16.40 1.27 21.80
CA LEU A 186 -15.65 2.14 20.87
C LEU A 186 -14.48 2.82 21.58
N LEU A 187 -14.71 3.39 22.77
CA LEU A 187 -13.65 4.01 23.58
C LEU A 187 -12.57 3.01 23.97
N GLN A 188 -12.94 1.76 24.31
CA GLN A 188 -11.97 0.71 24.61
C GLN A 188 -11.11 0.36 23.39
N GLN A 189 -11.70 0.33 22.19
CA GLN A 189 -10.97 0.11 20.94
C GLN A 189 -9.99 1.25 20.67
N GLU A 190 -10.43 2.50 20.84
CA GLU A 190 -9.59 3.69 20.68
C GLU A 190 -8.44 3.71 21.69
N ILE A 191 -8.70 3.42 22.97
CA ILE A 191 -7.65 3.29 24.00
C ILE A 191 -6.63 2.22 23.63
N ARG A 192 -7.07 1.08 23.09
CA ARG A 192 -6.15 0.02 22.63
C ARG A 192 -5.26 0.51 21.48
N ALA A 193 -5.84 1.19 20.49
CA ALA A 193 -5.10 1.75 19.36
C ALA A 193 -4.05 2.78 19.83
N ILE A 194 -4.46 3.73 20.68
CA ILE A 194 -3.57 4.75 21.25
C ILE A 194 -2.44 4.11 22.07
N ARG A 195 -2.73 3.06 22.84
CA ARG A 195 -1.70 2.35 23.62
C ARG A 195 -0.71 1.61 22.73
N ALA A 196 -1.19 0.95 21.68
CA ALA A 196 -0.32 0.28 20.71
C ALA A 196 0.61 1.27 20.01
N GLU A 197 0.08 2.41 19.56
CA GLU A 197 0.87 3.45 18.89
C GLU A 197 1.88 4.12 19.84
N ASN A 198 1.49 4.43 21.08
CA ASN A 198 2.44 4.89 22.10
C ASN A 198 3.57 3.89 22.34
N GLY A 199 3.27 2.59 22.31
CA GLY A 199 4.27 1.52 22.38
C GLY A 199 5.24 1.59 21.19
N ARG A 200 4.72 1.73 19.97
CA ARG A 200 5.51 1.88 18.74
C ARG A 200 6.42 3.10 18.81
N GLN A 201 5.91 4.26 19.20
CA GLN A 201 6.71 5.48 19.35
C GLN A 201 7.80 5.34 20.40
N ARG A 202 7.52 4.69 21.54
CA ARG A 202 8.54 4.42 22.57
C ARG A 202 9.64 3.51 22.03
N GLN A 203 9.30 2.45 21.30
CA GLN A 203 10.27 1.57 20.65
C GLN A 203 11.12 2.33 19.63
N LYS A 204 10.51 3.18 18.79
CA LYS A 204 11.21 4.03 17.82
C LYS A 204 12.20 4.98 18.49
N LYS A 205 11.78 5.68 19.56
CA LYS A 205 12.67 6.55 20.35
C LYS A 205 13.79 5.76 21.04
N ALA A 206 13.51 4.55 21.54
CA ALA A 206 14.51 3.70 22.16
C ALA A 206 15.56 3.20 21.15
N ARG A 207 15.14 2.78 19.94
CA ARG A 207 16.04 2.40 18.84
C ARG A 207 16.94 3.55 18.42
N ARG A 208 16.39 4.74 18.18
CA ARG A 208 17.18 5.94 17.86
C ARG A 208 18.22 6.25 18.95
N ARG A 209 17.87 6.11 20.24
CA ARG A 209 18.82 6.30 21.35
C ARG A 209 19.89 5.20 21.44
N ALA A 210 19.53 3.96 21.12
CA ALA A 210 20.47 2.83 21.12
C ALA A 210 21.49 2.93 19.97
N GLU A 211 21.05 3.36 18.78
CA GLU A 211 21.95 3.64 17.64
C GLU A 211 22.90 4.80 17.94
N ILE A 212 22.42 5.88 18.57
CA ILE A 212 23.27 7.00 19.01
C ILE A 212 24.25 6.59 20.13
N GLY A 213 23.92 5.54 20.89
CA GLY A 213 24.61 5.17 22.11
C GLY A 213 25.94 4.45 21.91
N ASN A 214 26.23 3.88 20.73
CA ASN A 214 27.50 3.18 20.48
C ASN A 214 27.93 3.05 19.01
N ASP A 215 27.22 3.62 18.03
CA ASP A 215 27.62 3.51 16.63
C ASP A 215 28.18 4.83 16.08
N ARG A 216 29.46 4.73 15.76
CA ARG A 216 30.28 5.64 14.98
C ARG A 216 29.44 6.24 13.84
N LEU A 217 29.15 7.56 13.92
CA LEU A 217 28.64 8.33 12.78
C LEU A 217 29.59 8.06 11.62
N LEU A 218 29.18 7.21 10.66
CA LEU A 218 29.93 7.06 9.43
C LEU A 218 29.94 8.44 8.79
N ASN A 219 31.14 9.03 8.70
CA ASN A 219 31.34 10.21 7.89
C ASN A 219 30.81 9.89 6.49
N VAL A 220 30.23 10.87 5.80
CA VAL A 220 29.74 10.75 4.42
C VAL A 220 30.77 10.04 3.54
N GLN A 221 32.06 10.35 3.74
CA GLN A 221 33.17 9.70 3.06
C GLN A 221 33.30 8.20 3.36
N GLU A 222 33.06 7.78 4.60
CA GLU A 222 33.13 6.38 5.03
C GLU A 222 31.93 5.57 4.50
N GLY A 223 30.78 6.23 4.32
CA GLY A 223 29.62 5.67 3.61
C GLY A 223 29.89 5.49 2.12
N GLU A 224 30.42 6.50 1.45
CA GLU A 224 30.80 6.45 0.03
C GLU A 224 31.85 5.36 -0.23
N ASN A 225 32.88 5.26 0.63
CA ASN A 225 33.91 4.23 0.51
C ASN A 225 33.35 2.80 0.68
N ARG A 226 32.32 2.62 1.50
CA ARG A 226 31.65 1.31 1.66
C ARG A 226 30.79 0.96 0.46
N VAL A 227 30.08 1.92 -0.12
CA VAL A 227 29.32 1.72 -1.36
C VAL A 227 30.29 1.36 -2.49
N GLN A 228 31.40 2.09 -2.62
CA GLN A 228 32.44 1.76 -3.59
C GLN A 228 33.09 0.39 -3.34
N GLN A 229 33.35 0.01 -2.08
CA GLN A 229 33.86 -1.34 -1.76
C GLN A 229 32.86 -2.44 -2.12
N LEU A 230 31.56 -2.23 -1.90
CA LEU A 230 30.53 -3.21 -2.26
C LEU A 230 30.35 -3.32 -3.78
N ASP A 231 30.40 -2.20 -4.51
CA ASP A 231 30.42 -2.21 -5.97
C ASP A 231 31.69 -2.88 -6.52
N THR A 232 32.84 -2.64 -5.88
CA THR A 232 34.10 -3.29 -6.24
C THR A 232 34.05 -4.79 -5.95
N GLN A 233 33.44 -5.23 -4.85
CA GLN A 233 33.25 -6.66 -4.54
C GLN A 233 32.21 -7.35 -5.43
N LEU A 234 31.22 -6.61 -5.94
CA LEU A 234 30.29 -7.11 -6.96
C LEU A 234 30.95 -7.22 -8.34
N ASN A 235 31.89 -6.34 -8.66
CA ASN A 235 32.68 -6.39 -9.89
C ASN A 235 33.91 -7.31 -9.81
N GLU A 236 34.45 -7.54 -8.62
CA GLU A 236 35.52 -8.50 -8.31
C GLU A 236 34.90 -9.82 -7.85
N GLN A 237 33.99 -10.39 -8.66
CA GLN A 237 33.93 -11.84 -8.71
C GLN A 237 35.22 -12.30 -9.40
N PRO A 238 36.11 -13.06 -8.73
CA PRO A 238 37.26 -13.63 -9.42
C PRO A 238 36.74 -14.52 -10.54
N ALA A 239 37.37 -14.38 -11.72
CA ALA A 239 37.20 -15.25 -12.86
C ALA A 239 36.96 -16.68 -12.37
N GLU A 240 35.74 -17.17 -12.62
CA GLU A 240 35.28 -18.48 -12.21
C GLU A 240 36.35 -19.50 -12.60
N SER A 241 36.95 -20.12 -11.57
CA SER A 241 37.84 -21.25 -11.77
C SER A 241 37.16 -22.22 -12.72
N THR A 242 37.84 -22.59 -13.81
CA THR A 242 37.39 -23.55 -14.81
C THR A 242 37.02 -24.86 -14.13
N LEU A 243 35.78 -24.97 -13.65
CA LEU A 243 35.22 -26.21 -13.15
C LEU A 243 35.03 -27.10 -14.35
N ALA A 244 35.80 -28.19 -14.39
CA ALA A 244 35.66 -29.25 -15.38
C ALA A 244 34.16 -29.57 -15.59
N PRO A 245 33.73 -29.83 -16.83
CA PRO A 245 32.31 -30.00 -17.13
C PRO A 245 31.72 -31.11 -16.26
N ARG A 246 30.63 -30.79 -15.56
CA ARG A 246 29.84 -31.78 -14.81
C ARG A 246 29.50 -32.94 -15.75
N ARG A 247 30.14 -34.09 -15.55
CA ARG A 247 29.79 -35.33 -16.26
C ARG A 247 28.37 -35.71 -15.84
N ARG A 248 27.44 -35.73 -16.79
CA ARG A 248 26.10 -36.29 -16.57
C ARG A 248 26.24 -37.75 -16.15
N ALA A 249 25.47 -38.17 -15.15
CA ALA A 249 25.37 -39.58 -14.78
C ALA A 249 24.95 -40.41 -16.01
N PRO A 250 25.58 -41.57 -16.25
CA PRO A 250 25.29 -42.37 -17.44
C PRO A 250 23.84 -42.86 -17.42
N GLN A 251 23.21 -42.83 -18.61
CA GLN A 251 21.82 -43.24 -18.79
C GLN A 251 21.65 -44.73 -18.46
N ARG A 252 20.64 -45.04 -17.64
CA ARG A 252 20.27 -46.41 -17.27
C ARG A 252 19.03 -46.84 -18.03
N CYS A 253 18.97 -48.11 -18.45
CA CYS A 253 17.77 -48.67 -19.04
C CYS A 253 16.63 -48.72 -18.01
N SER A 254 15.46 -48.18 -18.35
CA SER A 254 14.27 -48.12 -17.47
C SER A 254 13.67 -49.50 -17.14
N GLY A 255 14.01 -50.55 -17.90
CA GLY A 255 13.52 -51.91 -17.67
C GLY A 255 14.41 -52.78 -16.76
N CYS A 256 15.73 -52.60 -16.78
CA CYS A 256 16.67 -53.49 -16.07
C CYS A 256 17.77 -52.79 -15.25
N GLY A 257 17.83 -51.45 -15.22
CA GLY A 257 18.65 -50.69 -14.29
C GLY A 257 20.17 -50.72 -14.48
N THR A 258 20.68 -51.46 -15.46
CA THR A 258 22.11 -51.52 -15.81
C THR A 258 22.53 -50.33 -16.69
N ILE A 259 23.79 -49.91 -16.53
CA ILE A 259 24.42 -48.82 -17.31
C ILE A 259 24.95 -49.43 -18.61
N GLY A 260 24.41 -49.02 -19.76
CA GLY A 260 24.76 -49.61 -21.06
C GLY A 260 26.08 -49.10 -21.61
N THR A 261 27.05 -50.00 -21.83
CA THR A 261 28.19 -49.76 -22.72
C THR A 261 27.90 -50.40 -24.07
N TYR A 262 27.51 -49.61 -25.06
CA TYR A 262 27.47 -50.07 -26.45
C TYR A 262 28.89 -50.03 -27.02
N ASN A 263 29.55 -51.18 -27.09
CA ASN A 263 30.69 -51.42 -27.96
C ASN A 263 30.24 -52.36 -29.08
N SER A 264 30.07 -51.83 -30.29
CA SER A 264 30.00 -52.63 -31.51
C SER A 264 30.81 -51.95 -32.60
N LYS A 265 32.12 -52.19 -32.59
CA LYS A 265 32.90 -52.31 -33.82
C LYS A 265 33.28 -53.78 -33.94
N LEU A 266 32.73 -54.42 -34.96
CA LEU A 266 33.20 -55.68 -35.53
C LEU A 266 33.75 -55.36 -36.94
N PRO A 267 34.68 -56.18 -37.44
CA PRO A 267 35.79 -55.79 -38.32
C PRO A 267 35.39 -55.34 -39.73
#